data_AF-E2PX41-F1
#
_entry.id   AF-E2PX41-F1
#
_cell.length_a   1.000
_cell.length_b   1.000
_cell.length_c   1.000
_cell.angle_alpha   90.00
_cell.angle_beta   90.00
_cell.angle_gamma   90.00
#
_symmetry.space_group_name_H-M   'P 1'
#
loop_
_entity.id
_entity.type
_entity.pdbx_description
1 polymer ?
#
loop_
_entity_poly.entity_id
_entity_poly.type
_entity_poly.pdbx_seq_one_letter_code
_entity_poly.pdbx_strand_id
1 'polypeptide(L)'
;MSTVYDEAAGDRAVRAMVGRLSEVDGVVAVALGGSRARGAHRPDSDWDLGVYYRGAVDVGALTALAAELTGGPVAVAGPGGWGPWVNGGAWLRVGGVPVDWILRDLDRVERVWEGCREGRYEVGVQAGHPLGFWSPAYPGEVALGRVLSDPSGALTALKEAAGRYPPALRAALTAASWEAEFSVAAADRSVGSGDTLHGALCLARAFGVLTQSLYAHHGVWCLNEKGALAGAAALPDTPADFAGRVTRALTGLDRDAVRLADAVVREVRALWT
;
A
#
# COMPACT_ATOMS: atom_id res chain seq x y z
N MET A 1 32.38 -5.68 7.89
CA MET A 1 32.91 -5.47 6.52
C MET A 1 32.27 -6.46 5.54
N SER A 2 30.93 -6.51 5.48
CA SER A 2 30.16 -7.54 4.72
C SER A 2 28.82 -7.02 4.16
N THR A 3 28.57 -5.71 4.13
CA THR A 3 27.28 -5.14 3.68
C THR A 3 27.35 -4.51 2.30
N VAL A 4 28.54 -4.04 1.88
CA VAL A 4 28.73 -3.34 0.59
C VAL A 4 28.79 -4.32 -0.61
N TYR A 5 29.19 -5.57 -0.38
CA TYR A 5 29.29 -6.60 -1.43
C TYR A 5 27.93 -7.21 -1.83
N ASP A 6 26.92 -7.14 -0.95
CA ASP A 6 25.61 -7.76 -1.15
C ASP A 6 24.62 -6.82 -1.87
N GLU A 7 24.59 -5.54 -1.48
CA GLU A 7 23.68 -4.57 -2.07
C GLU A 7 24.01 -4.27 -3.55
N ALA A 8 25.29 -4.12 -3.89
CA ALA A 8 25.71 -3.90 -5.27
C ALA A 8 25.45 -5.13 -6.18
N ALA A 9 25.46 -6.34 -5.62
CA ALA A 9 25.13 -7.56 -6.35
C ALA A 9 23.62 -7.70 -6.57
N GLY A 10 22.81 -7.43 -5.54
CA GLY A 10 21.35 -7.36 -5.64
C GLY A 10 20.91 -6.31 -6.66
N ASP A 11 21.51 -5.11 -6.62
CA ASP A 11 21.24 -4.04 -7.58
C ASP A 11 21.52 -4.47 -9.03
N ARG A 12 22.61 -5.19 -9.28
CA ARG A 12 22.94 -5.70 -10.62
C ARG A 12 21.96 -6.77 -11.09
N ALA A 13 21.59 -7.70 -10.21
CA ALA A 13 20.63 -8.75 -10.52
C ALA A 13 19.25 -8.16 -10.85
N VAL A 14 18.80 -7.17 -10.08
CA VAL A 14 17.53 -6.47 -10.31
C VAL A 14 17.58 -5.67 -11.62
N ARG A 15 18.66 -4.96 -11.92
CA ARG A 15 18.80 -4.24 -13.20
C ARG A 15 18.74 -5.17 -14.41
N ALA A 16 19.42 -6.32 -14.36
CA ALA A 16 19.35 -7.32 -15.42
C ALA A 16 17.92 -7.88 -15.56
N MET A 17 17.25 -8.14 -14.45
CA MET A 17 15.85 -8.60 -14.43
C MET A 17 14.89 -7.57 -15.05
N VAL A 18 15.07 -6.28 -14.78
CA VAL A 18 14.25 -5.19 -15.34
C VAL A 18 14.29 -5.18 -16.86
N GLY A 19 15.48 -5.34 -17.46
CA GLY A 19 15.62 -5.39 -18.92
C GLY A 19 14.79 -6.51 -19.52
N ARG A 20 14.91 -7.72 -18.97
CA ARG A 20 14.19 -8.92 -19.44
C ARG A 20 12.69 -8.85 -19.21
N LEU A 21 12.25 -8.28 -18.07
CA LEU A 21 10.83 -8.03 -17.81
C LEU A 21 10.24 -7.05 -18.83
N SER A 22 11.02 -6.06 -19.27
CA SER A 22 10.57 -5.06 -20.25
C SER A 22 10.44 -5.61 -21.67
N GLU A 23 11.03 -6.77 -21.94
CA GLU A 23 10.92 -7.48 -23.23
C GLU A 23 9.72 -8.43 -23.28
N VAL A 24 9.02 -8.63 -22.16
CA VAL A 24 7.84 -9.51 -22.12
C VAL A 24 6.64 -8.81 -22.74
N ASP A 25 5.98 -9.48 -23.68
CA ASP A 25 4.81 -8.96 -24.37
C ASP A 25 3.72 -8.49 -23.39
N GLY A 26 3.25 -7.26 -23.61
CA GLY A 26 2.26 -6.59 -22.78
C GLY A 26 2.84 -5.77 -21.63
N VAL A 27 4.08 -6.03 -21.18
CA VAL A 27 4.77 -5.20 -20.19
C VAL A 27 5.16 -3.86 -20.83
N VAL A 28 4.76 -2.76 -20.20
CA VAL A 28 5.00 -1.40 -20.70
C VAL A 28 5.94 -0.60 -19.80
N ALA A 29 6.06 -0.98 -18.53
CA ALA A 29 6.99 -0.35 -17.59
C ALA A 29 7.30 -1.27 -16.40
N VAL A 30 8.43 -1.01 -15.75
CA VAL A 30 8.84 -1.67 -14.51
C VAL A 30 9.27 -0.61 -13.52
N ALA A 31 8.79 -0.68 -12.28
CA ALA A 31 9.18 0.22 -11.21
C ALA A 31 9.53 -0.54 -9.93
N LEU A 32 10.51 -0.02 -9.19
CA LEU A 32 10.78 -0.43 -7.82
C LEU A 32 9.74 0.19 -6.89
N GLY A 33 9.12 -0.63 -6.05
CA GLY A 33 8.21 -0.21 -4.99
C GLY A 33 8.78 -0.47 -3.59
N GLY A 34 7.88 -0.63 -2.63
CA GLY A 34 8.21 -1.15 -1.32
C GLY A 34 9.04 -0.25 -0.44
N SER A 35 9.75 -0.85 0.51
CA SER A 35 10.63 -0.13 1.44
C SER A 35 11.89 0.39 0.74
N ARG A 36 12.37 -0.31 -0.29
CA ARG A 36 13.57 0.07 -1.05
C ARG A 36 13.39 1.34 -1.86
N ALA A 37 12.26 1.49 -2.57
CA ALA A 37 11.95 2.73 -3.28
C ALA A 37 11.86 3.96 -2.34
N ARG A 38 11.41 3.74 -1.10
CA ARG A 38 11.22 4.79 -0.09
C ARG A 38 12.42 5.03 0.82
N GLY A 39 13.53 4.30 0.64
CA GLY A 39 14.70 4.40 1.51
C GLY A 39 14.48 3.89 2.94
N ALA A 40 13.39 3.17 3.21
CA ALA A 40 13.01 2.65 4.53
C ALA A 40 13.32 1.15 4.68
N HIS A 41 14.18 0.60 3.82
CA HIS A 41 14.48 -0.82 3.79
C HIS A 41 15.51 -1.20 4.87
N ARG A 42 15.41 -2.44 5.31
CA ARG A 42 16.39 -3.11 6.15
C ARG A 42 17.22 -4.06 5.27
N PRO A 43 18.37 -4.58 5.75
CA PRO A 43 19.18 -5.53 5.00
C PRO A 43 18.39 -6.77 4.52
N ASP A 44 17.40 -7.20 5.29
CA ASP A 44 16.52 -8.35 5.01
C ASP A 44 15.28 -8.01 4.18
N SER A 45 15.14 -6.77 3.69
CA SER A 45 13.96 -6.37 2.92
C SER A 45 13.96 -6.92 1.50
N ASP A 46 12.78 -7.40 1.11
CA ASP A 46 12.46 -7.89 -0.22
C ASP A 46 12.61 -6.78 -1.28
N TRP A 47 12.66 -7.21 -2.54
CA TRP A 47 12.61 -6.33 -3.71
C TRP A 47 11.24 -6.35 -4.34
N ASP A 48 10.45 -5.30 -4.14
CA ASP A 48 9.14 -5.16 -4.75
C ASP A 48 9.25 -4.54 -6.16
N LEU A 49 8.96 -5.31 -7.21
CA LEU A 49 8.89 -4.83 -8.60
C LEU A 49 7.44 -4.76 -9.07
N GLY A 50 6.96 -3.55 -9.31
CA GLY A 50 5.73 -3.33 -10.07
C GLY A 50 5.98 -3.59 -11.55
N VAL A 51 5.32 -4.60 -12.10
CA VAL A 51 5.34 -4.96 -13.53
C VAL A 51 4.06 -4.40 -14.15
N TYR A 52 4.19 -3.25 -14.81
CA TYR A 52 3.07 -2.53 -15.40
C TYR A 52 2.82 -3.04 -16.80
N TYR A 53 1.56 -3.38 -17.09
CA TYR A 53 1.15 -3.90 -18.38
C TYR A 53 -0.07 -3.15 -18.92
N ARG A 54 -0.31 -3.24 -20.24
CA ARG A 54 -1.56 -2.82 -20.88
C ARG A 54 -2.14 -3.97 -21.68
N GLY A 55 -3.47 -4.08 -21.72
CA GLY A 55 -4.16 -5.19 -22.38
C GLY A 55 -3.85 -6.53 -21.73
N ALA A 56 -3.31 -7.49 -22.49
CA ALA A 56 -2.88 -8.78 -21.98
C ALA A 56 -1.37 -8.78 -21.74
N VAL A 57 -0.94 -9.44 -20.66
CA VAL A 57 0.48 -9.71 -20.37
C VAL A 57 0.79 -11.18 -20.63
N ASP A 58 1.93 -11.50 -21.23
CA ASP A 58 2.35 -12.88 -21.46
C ASP A 58 2.81 -13.54 -20.15
N VAL A 59 1.84 -14.13 -19.44
CA VAL A 59 2.08 -14.87 -18.19
C VAL A 59 2.97 -16.10 -18.42
N GLY A 60 2.94 -16.69 -19.63
CA GLY A 60 3.80 -17.82 -19.99
C GLY A 60 5.27 -17.40 -20.05
N ALA A 61 5.55 -16.29 -20.72
CA ALA A 61 6.89 -15.70 -20.75
C ALA A 61 7.35 -15.25 -19.36
N LEU A 62 6.48 -14.64 -18.54
CA LEU A 62 6.81 -14.32 -17.14
C LEU A 62 7.16 -15.58 -16.35
N THR A 63 6.41 -16.66 -16.53
CA THR A 63 6.66 -17.94 -15.83
C THR A 63 7.98 -18.55 -16.26
N ALA A 64 8.28 -18.57 -17.56
CA ALA A 64 9.56 -19.06 -18.07
C ALA A 64 10.74 -18.23 -17.55
N LEU A 65 10.60 -16.90 -17.56
CA LEU A 65 11.60 -15.97 -17.01
C LEU A 65 11.82 -16.20 -15.50
N ALA A 66 10.75 -16.32 -14.73
CA ALA A 66 10.82 -16.58 -13.30
C ALA A 66 11.50 -17.92 -12.99
N ALA A 67 11.21 -18.95 -13.79
CA ALA A 67 11.81 -20.26 -13.61
C ALA A 67 13.31 -20.26 -13.91
N GLU A 68 13.73 -19.54 -14.95
CA GLU A 68 15.15 -19.36 -15.26
C GLU A 68 15.89 -18.60 -14.16
N LEU A 69 15.31 -17.51 -13.65
CA LEU A 69 15.93 -16.67 -12.62
C LEU A 69 16.07 -17.37 -11.26
N THR A 70 15.15 -18.27 -10.93
CA THR A 70 15.16 -19.02 -9.66
C THR A 70 15.84 -20.39 -9.77
N GLY A 71 16.08 -20.88 -10.99
CA GLY A 71 16.66 -22.21 -11.24
C GLY A 71 15.68 -23.37 -11.05
N GLY A 72 14.37 -23.13 -11.07
CA GLY A 72 13.36 -24.16 -10.90
C GLY A 72 11.93 -23.67 -11.18
N PRO A 73 10.92 -24.55 -11.14
CA PRO A 73 9.53 -24.17 -11.41
C PRO A 73 9.02 -23.09 -10.45
N VAL A 74 8.38 -22.06 -10.99
CA VAL A 74 7.74 -20.97 -10.23
C VAL A 74 6.29 -20.82 -10.69
N ALA A 75 5.38 -20.62 -9.75
CA ALA A 75 4.01 -20.23 -10.07
C ALA A 75 3.91 -18.71 -10.21
N VAL A 76 3.51 -18.23 -11.39
CA VAL A 76 3.15 -16.83 -11.63
C VAL A 76 1.63 -16.75 -11.74
N ALA A 77 1.01 -15.98 -10.83
CA ALA A 77 -0.41 -15.69 -10.91
C ALA A 77 -0.64 -14.60 -11.96
N GLY A 78 -1.38 -14.93 -13.01
CA GLY A 78 -1.83 -13.95 -14.00
C GLY A 78 -2.82 -12.92 -13.42
N PRO A 79 -3.25 -11.94 -14.22
CA PRO A 79 -4.29 -10.98 -13.83
C PRO A 79 -5.55 -11.66 -13.24
N GLY A 80 -6.02 -11.16 -12.10
CA GLY A 80 -7.10 -11.73 -11.29
C GLY A 80 -6.70 -12.88 -10.36
N GLY A 81 -5.53 -13.49 -10.53
CA GLY A 81 -5.08 -14.66 -9.78
C GLY A 81 -4.85 -14.40 -8.28
N TRP A 82 -4.60 -13.15 -7.88
CA TRP A 82 -4.51 -12.74 -6.47
C TRP A 82 -5.72 -11.93 -5.99
N GLY A 83 -6.83 -11.97 -6.73
CA GLY A 83 -8.04 -11.21 -6.44
C GLY A 83 -8.10 -9.86 -7.17
N PRO A 84 -9.15 -9.06 -6.90
CA PRO A 84 -9.51 -7.94 -7.76
C PRO A 84 -8.61 -6.72 -7.62
N TRP A 85 -7.69 -6.62 -6.65
CA TRP A 85 -6.88 -5.41 -6.44
C TRP A 85 -5.38 -5.63 -6.65
N VAL A 86 -4.76 -6.53 -5.87
CA VAL A 86 -3.32 -6.85 -6.09
C VAL A 86 -3.13 -7.52 -7.46
N ASN A 87 -4.20 -8.13 -7.98
CA ASN A 87 -4.35 -8.61 -9.35
C ASN A 87 -3.56 -9.90 -9.65
N GLY A 88 -2.24 -9.89 -9.52
CA GLY A 88 -1.40 -11.05 -9.79
C GLY A 88 0.08 -10.74 -9.60
N GLY A 89 0.93 -11.72 -9.87
CA GLY A 89 2.36 -11.60 -9.61
C GLY A 89 3.06 -12.91 -9.30
N ALA A 90 4.25 -12.80 -8.73
CA ALA A 90 5.04 -13.94 -8.27
C ALA A 90 5.89 -13.55 -7.07
N TRP A 91 6.08 -14.50 -6.14
CA TRP A 91 7.09 -14.40 -5.08
C TRP A 91 8.29 -15.24 -5.48
N LEU A 92 9.45 -14.60 -5.61
CA LEU A 92 10.66 -15.22 -6.13
C LEU A 92 11.78 -15.22 -5.09
N ARG A 93 12.74 -16.11 -5.29
CA ARG A 93 14.02 -16.09 -4.58
C ARG A 93 15.15 -16.19 -5.58
N VAL A 94 15.78 -15.06 -5.89
CA VAL A 94 16.84 -14.97 -6.91
C VAL A 94 18.18 -14.81 -6.22
N GLY A 95 19.08 -15.79 -6.38
CA GLY A 95 20.36 -15.78 -5.66
C GLY A 95 20.23 -15.73 -4.14
N GLY A 96 19.12 -16.24 -3.58
CA GLY A 96 18.84 -16.19 -2.15
C GLY A 96 18.14 -14.91 -1.66
N VAL A 97 17.92 -13.93 -2.55
CA VAL A 97 17.25 -12.66 -2.24
C VAL A 97 15.76 -12.76 -2.60
N PRO A 98 14.83 -12.40 -1.71
CA PRO A 98 13.40 -12.32 -2.03
C PRO A 98 13.11 -11.20 -3.03
N VAL A 99 12.35 -11.51 -4.08
CA VAL A 99 11.91 -10.55 -5.10
C VAL A 99 10.45 -10.79 -5.41
N ASP A 100 9.63 -9.75 -5.26
CA ASP A 100 8.20 -9.80 -5.50
C ASP A 100 7.88 -9.12 -6.82
N TRP A 101 7.24 -9.84 -7.73
CA TRP A 101 6.64 -9.25 -8.92
C TRP A 101 5.17 -8.98 -8.65
N ILE A 102 4.76 -7.75 -8.86
CA ILE A 102 3.39 -7.31 -8.65
C ILE A 102 2.84 -6.79 -9.96
N LEU A 103 1.84 -7.47 -10.53
CA LEU A 103 1.22 -7.06 -11.79
C LEU A 103 0.33 -5.83 -11.58
N ARG A 104 0.49 -4.83 -12.46
CA ARG A 104 -0.31 -3.59 -12.46
C ARG A 104 -0.83 -3.28 -13.85
N ASP A 105 -2.14 -3.30 -14.00
CA ASP A 105 -2.80 -2.78 -15.21
C ASP A 105 -2.65 -1.25 -15.22
N LEU A 106 -1.80 -0.72 -16.11
CA LEU A 106 -1.55 0.71 -16.18
C LEU A 106 -2.80 1.51 -16.55
N ASP A 107 -3.68 0.97 -17.40
CA ASP A 107 -4.94 1.63 -17.75
C ASP A 107 -5.82 1.79 -16.50
N ARG A 108 -5.82 0.80 -15.61
CA ARG A 108 -6.53 0.89 -14.32
C ARG A 108 -5.90 1.90 -13.38
N VAL A 109 -4.57 1.90 -13.27
CA VAL A 109 -3.86 2.88 -12.42
C VAL A 109 -4.18 4.30 -12.89
N GLU A 110 -4.19 4.57 -14.20
CA GLU A 110 -4.57 5.86 -14.78
C GLU A 110 -6.04 6.22 -14.49
N ARG A 111 -6.98 5.28 -14.64
CA ARG A 111 -8.39 5.52 -14.28
C ARG A 111 -8.56 5.88 -12.80
N VAL A 112 -7.85 5.19 -11.91
CA VAL A 112 -7.90 5.47 -10.48
C VAL A 112 -7.26 6.82 -10.16
N TRP A 113 -6.18 7.18 -10.84
CA TRP A 113 -5.56 8.49 -10.73
C TRP A 113 -6.54 9.62 -11.10
N GLU A 114 -7.23 9.50 -12.23
CA GLU A 114 -8.24 10.49 -12.62
C GLU A 114 -9.39 10.55 -11.60
N GLY A 115 -9.84 9.41 -11.08
CA GLY A 115 -10.78 9.37 -9.96
C GLY A 115 -10.28 10.13 -8.73
N CYS A 116 -9.03 9.90 -8.32
CA CYS A 116 -8.40 10.59 -7.19
C CYS A 116 -8.33 12.10 -7.41
N ARG A 117 -8.02 12.56 -8.63
CA ARG A 117 -8.02 13.99 -8.97
C ARG A 117 -9.37 14.66 -8.75
N GLU A 118 -10.45 13.90 -8.88
CA GLU A 118 -11.82 14.33 -8.65
C GLU A 118 -12.34 13.98 -7.24
N GLY A 119 -11.48 13.50 -6.34
CA GLY A 119 -11.85 13.11 -4.98
C GLY A 119 -12.62 11.80 -4.87
N ARG A 120 -12.65 10.99 -5.93
CA ARG A 120 -13.26 9.66 -5.92
C ARG A 120 -12.25 8.58 -5.57
N TYR A 121 -12.67 7.65 -4.74
CA TYR A 121 -11.93 6.45 -4.42
C TYR A 121 -12.88 5.31 -4.06
N GLU A 122 -12.39 4.09 -4.21
CA GLU A 122 -13.04 2.86 -3.80
C GLU A 122 -12.21 2.15 -2.72
N VAL A 123 -12.89 1.39 -1.85
CA VAL A 123 -12.29 0.47 -0.89
C VAL A 123 -12.88 -0.92 -1.12
N GLY A 124 -12.03 -1.90 -1.40
CA GLY A 124 -12.48 -3.26 -1.69
C GLY A 124 -11.87 -4.33 -0.81
N VAL A 125 -12.53 -5.49 -0.73
CA VAL A 125 -12.01 -6.65 0.01
C VAL A 125 -10.86 -7.27 -0.77
N GLN A 126 -9.72 -7.49 -0.10
CA GLN A 126 -8.51 -8.02 -0.70
C GLN A 126 -7.68 -8.79 0.33
N ALA A 127 -7.29 -10.02 0.00
CA ALA A 127 -6.36 -10.78 0.83
C ALA A 127 -5.04 -10.02 0.98
N GLY A 128 -4.50 -9.97 2.20
CA GLY A 128 -3.32 -9.17 2.56
C GLY A 128 -3.61 -7.72 2.98
N HIS A 129 -4.86 -7.25 2.86
CA HIS A 129 -5.29 -5.90 3.25
C HIS A 129 -6.46 -5.98 4.24
N PRO A 130 -6.19 -6.12 5.55
CA PRO A 130 -7.23 -6.35 6.56
C PRO A 130 -8.21 -5.19 6.75
N LEU A 131 -7.83 -3.95 6.41
CA LEU A 131 -8.74 -2.79 6.40
C LEU A 131 -9.47 -2.64 5.06
N GLY A 132 -9.08 -3.42 4.04
CA GLY A 132 -9.49 -3.29 2.66
C GLY A 132 -8.42 -2.60 1.80
N PHE A 133 -8.43 -2.88 0.49
CA PHE A 133 -7.57 -2.20 -0.47
C PHE A 133 -8.17 -0.86 -0.83
N TRP A 134 -7.49 0.22 -0.48
CA TRP A 134 -7.87 1.58 -0.84
C TRP A 134 -7.29 1.89 -2.21
N SER A 135 -8.16 2.12 -3.20
CA SER A 135 -7.74 2.39 -4.59
C SER A 135 -6.67 3.50 -4.75
N PRO A 136 -6.57 4.56 -3.92
CA PRO A 136 -5.49 5.54 -4.02
C PRO A 136 -4.08 4.95 -3.82
N ALA A 137 -3.96 3.72 -3.31
CA ALA A 137 -2.72 2.98 -3.28
C ALA A 137 -2.10 2.81 -4.68
N TYR A 138 -2.89 2.70 -5.76
CA TYR A 138 -2.37 2.57 -7.12
C TYR A 138 -1.51 3.78 -7.55
N PRO A 139 -2.05 5.02 -7.64
CA PRO A 139 -1.22 6.17 -7.96
C PRO A 139 -0.18 6.47 -6.86
N GLY A 140 -0.46 6.11 -5.60
CA GLY A 140 0.51 6.23 -4.51
C GLY A 140 1.75 5.36 -4.71
N GLU A 141 1.60 4.13 -5.18
CA GLU A 141 2.71 3.22 -5.51
C GLU A 141 3.59 3.82 -6.62
N VAL A 142 2.98 4.44 -7.63
CA VAL A 142 3.71 5.14 -8.70
C VAL A 142 4.42 6.38 -8.15
N ALA A 143 3.72 7.20 -7.37
CA ALA A 143 4.25 8.43 -6.79
C ALA A 143 5.47 8.17 -5.90
N LEU A 144 5.43 7.12 -5.07
CA LEU A 144 6.50 6.75 -4.15
C LEU A 144 7.53 5.78 -4.75
N GLY A 145 7.21 5.12 -5.85
CA GLY A 145 8.08 4.16 -6.54
C GLY A 145 9.22 4.81 -7.31
N ARG A 146 10.19 4.02 -7.76
CA ARG A 146 11.26 4.46 -8.67
C ARG A 146 11.11 3.74 -10.01
N VAL A 147 10.81 4.49 -11.07
CA VAL A 147 10.73 3.94 -12.43
C VAL A 147 12.10 3.39 -12.83
N LEU A 148 12.15 2.13 -13.26
CA LEU A 148 13.37 1.43 -13.68
C LEU A 148 13.41 1.24 -15.20
N SER A 149 12.25 1.07 -15.84
CA SER A 149 12.07 0.98 -17.29
C SER A 149 10.69 1.53 -17.65
N ASP A 150 10.62 2.38 -18.67
CA ASP A 150 9.37 2.94 -19.20
C ASP A 150 9.62 3.51 -20.61
N PRO A 151 9.71 2.66 -21.65
CA PRO A 151 10.05 3.09 -23.01
C PRO A 151 9.08 4.12 -23.59
N SER A 152 7.83 4.10 -23.14
CA SER A 152 6.78 5.02 -23.60
C SER A 152 6.76 6.36 -22.87
N GLY A 153 7.35 6.44 -21.68
CA GLY A 153 7.26 7.61 -20.78
C GLY A 153 5.93 7.73 -20.02
N ALA A 154 4.97 6.82 -20.22
CA ALA A 154 3.64 6.92 -19.62
C ALA A 154 3.67 6.81 -18.09
N LEU A 155 4.43 5.86 -17.53
CA LEU A 155 4.53 5.69 -16.09
C LEU A 155 5.29 6.85 -15.44
N THR A 156 6.29 7.39 -16.13
CA THR A 156 7.08 8.55 -15.71
C THR A 156 6.20 9.80 -15.65
N ALA A 157 5.41 10.06 -16.69
CA ALA A 157 4.46 11.17 -16.71
C ALA A 157 3.42 11.05 -15.58
N LEU A 158 2.90 9.84 -15.34
CA LEU A 158 1.98 9.59 -14.23
C LEU A 158 2.66 9.82 -12.86
N LYS A 159 3.92 9.39 -12.69
CA LYS A 159 4.69 9.63 -11.45
C LYS A 159 4.86 11.12 -11.17
N GLU A 160 5.20 11.91 -12.18
CA GLU A 160 5.34 13.36 -12.05
C GLU A 160 4.02 14.01 -11.63
N ALA A 161 2.90 13.59 -12.24
CA ALA A 161 1.58 14.08 -11.89
C ALA A 161 1.16 13.68 -10.46
N ALA A 162 1.31 12.40 -10.11
CA ALA A 162 0.96 11.84 -8.81
C ALA A 162 1.92 12.27 -7.67
N GLY A 163 3.06 12.86 -8.01
CA GLY A 163 3.95 13.52 -7.06
C GLY A 163 3.31 14.71 -6.33
N ARG A 164 2.19 15.23 -6.85
CA ARG A 164 1.34 16.22 -6.17
C ARG A 164 0.06 15.56 -5.70
N TYR A 165 -0.12 15.50 -4.38
CA TYR A 165 -1.32 14.91 -3.79
C TYR A 165 -2.59 15.71 -4.16
N PRO A 166 -3.64 15.09 -4.72
CA PRO A 166 -4.82 15.83 -5.16
C PRO A 166 -5.58 16.47 -3.99
N PRO A 167 -5.85 17.80 -4.03
CA PRO A 167 -6.65 18.47 -2.99
C PRO A 167 -8.05 17.88 -2.81
N ALA A 168 -8.69 17.44 -3.91
CA ALA A 168 -10.00 16.80 -3.87
C ALA A 168 -9.96 15.44 -3.15
N LEU A 169 -8.92 14.63 -3.38
CA LEU A 169 -8.72 13.38 -2.64
C LEU A 169 -8.47 13.63 -1.16
N ARG A 170 -7.65 14.65 -0.84
CA ARG A 170 -7.41 15.06 0.55
C ARG A 170 -8.72 15.39 1.25
N ALA A 171 -9.58 16.20 0.62
CA ALA A 171 -10.89 16.55 1.17
C ALA A 171 -11.78 15.30 1.35
N ALA A 172 -11.84 14.41 0.36
CA ALA A 172 -12.68 13.22 0.41
C ALA A 172 -12.25 12.24 1.52
N LEU A 173 -10.95 11.95 1.64
CA LEU A 173 -10.43 11.03 2.64
C LEU A 173 -10.46 11.61 4.06
N THR A 174 -10.25 12.92 4.23
CA THR A 174 -10.44 13.55 5.55
C THR A 174 -11.91 13.58 5.95
N ALA A 175 -12.83 13.82 4.99
CA ALA A 175 -14.27 13.73 5.26
C ALA A 175 -14.68 12.31 5.69
N ALA A 176 -14.06 11.26 5.13
CA ALA A 176 -14.31 9.87 5.50
C ALA A 176 -14.01 9.52 6.97
N SER A 177 -13.32 10.39 7.72
CA SER A 177 -13.10 10.23 9.16
C SER A 177 -14.38 10.14 9.99
N TRP A 178 -15.55 10.50 9.44
CA TRP A 178 -16.85 10.22 10.08
C TRP A 178 -17.08 8.73 10.36
N GLU A 179 -16.55 7.84 9.54
CA GLU A 179 -16.70 6.39 9.73
C GLU A 179 -16.00 5.92 11.01
N ALA A 180 -14.95 6.62 11.46
CA ALA A 180 -14.26 6.28 12.69
C ALA A 180 -15.13 6.52 13.93
N GLU A 181 -15.90 7.62 13.97
CA GLU A 181 -16.87 7.87 15.05
C GLU A 181 -17.96 6.80 15.07
N PHE A 182 -18.49 6.46 13.89
CA PHE A 182 -19.50 5.41 13.76
C PHE A 182 -18.98 4.07 14.26
N SER A 183 -17.74 3.73 13.93
CA SER A 183 -17.08 2.49 14.34
C SER A 183 -16.83 2.46 15.86
N VAL A 184 -16.40 3.56 16.48
CA VAL A 184 -16.25 3.63 17.95
C VAL A 184 -17.60 3.49 18.66
N ALA A 185 -18.66 4.12 18.14
CA ALA A 185 -20.01 3.95 18.69
C ALA A 185 -20.54 2.51 18.57
N ALA A 186 -20.16 1.79 17.52
CA ALA A 186 -20.46 0.36 17.38
C ALA A 186 -19.65 -0.49 18.39
N ALA A 187 -18.36 -0.17 18.59
CA ALA A 187 -17.51 -0.83 19.57
C ALA A 187 -18.06 -0.70 21.01
N ASP A 188 -18.57 0.48 21.38
CA ASP A 188 -19.15 0.71 22.73
C ASP A 188 -20.29 -0.27 23.05
N ARG A 189 -21.17 -0.51 22.07
CA ARG A 189 -22.29 -1.45 22.22
C ARG A 189 -21.80 -2.89 22.38
N SER A 190 -20.79 -3.29 21.60
CA SER A 190 -20.28 -4.67 21.57
C SER A 190 -19.41 -5.03 22.76
N VAL A 191 -18.52 -4.11 23.17
CA VAL A 191 -17.69 -4.31 24.35
C VAL A 191 -18.56 -4.43 25.61
N GLY A 192 -19.63 -3.64 25.71
CA GLY A 192 -20.57 -3.71 26.81
C GLY A 192 -21.33 -5.04 26.94
N SER A 193 -21.46 -5.79 25.84
CA SER A 193 -22.13 -7.10 25.78
C SER A 193 -21.18 -8.30 25.73
N GLY A 194 -19.87 -8.08 25.80
CA GLY A 194 -18.86 -9.15 25.71
C GLY A 194 -18.60 -9.69 24.29
N ASP A 195 -19.05 -8.98 23.24
CA ASP A 195 -18.76 -9.32 21.84
C ASP A 195 -17.39 -8.75 21.44
N THR A 196 -16.34 -9.40 21.96
CA THR A 196 -14.95 -8.96 21.80
C THR A 196 -14.51 -8.94 20.34
N LEU A 197 -14.97 -9.88 19.52
CA LEU A 197 -14.60 -9.94 18.10
C LEU A 197 -15.14 -8.72 17.35
N HIS A 198 -16.44 -8.43 17.49
CA HIS A 198 -17.02 -7.27 16.81
C HIS A 198 -16.45 -5.95 17.36
N GLY A 199 -16.22 -5.86 18.67
CA GLY A 199 -15.57 -4.70 19.29
C GLY A 199 -14.16 -4.45 18.74
N ALA A 200 -13.34 -5.49 18.62
CA ALA A 200 -11.99 -5.40 18.07
C ALA A 200 -11.99 -4.97 16.59
N LEU A 201 -12.88 -5.54 15.77
CA LEU A 201 -13.04 -5.16 14.36
C LEU A 201 -13.46 -3.69 14.21
N CYS A 202 -14.39 -3.23 15.05
CA CYS A 202 -14.84 -1.84 15.05
C CYS A 202 -13.71 -0.87 15.43
N LEU A 203 -12.94 -1.16 16.49
CA LEU A 203 -11.81 -0.31 16.87
C LEU A 203 -10.70 -0.32 15.82
N ALA A 204 -10.38 -1.48 15.24
CA ALA A 204 -9.40 -1.59 14.16
C ALA A 204 -9.83 -0.77 12.93
N ARG A 205 -11.12 -0.82 12.57
CA ARG A 205 -11.69 -0.02 11.48
C ARG A 205 -11.58 1.48 11.77
N ALA A 206 -11.94 1.91 12.98
CA ALA A 206 -11.86 3.30 13.39
C ALA A 206 -10.44 3.87 13.23
N PHE A 207 -9.45 3.18 13.80
CA PHE A 207 -8.06 3.64 13.73
C PHE A 207 -7.45 3.52 12.33
N GLY A 208 -7.86 2.52 11.54
CA GLY A 208 -7.45 2.40 10.15
C GLY A 208 -7.93 3.58 9.29
N VAL A 209 -9.20 3.97 9.43
CA VAL A 209 -9.78 5.13 8.72
C VAL A 209 -9.14 6.44 9.18
N LEU A 210 -8.92 6.63 10.48
CA LEU A 210 -8.20 7.81 11.00
C LEU A 210 -6.77 7.90 10.46
N THR A 211 -6.08 6.76 10.38
CA THR A 211 -4.73 6.70 9.81
C THR A 211 -4.77 7.16 8.35
N GLN A 212 -5.67 6.61 7.52
CA GLN A 212 -5.86 7.07 6.13
C GLN A 212 -6.15 8.56 6.04
N SER A 213 -7.01 9.08 6.94
CA SER A 213 -7.40 10.49 6.98
C SER A 213 -6.23 11.41 7.33
N LEU A 214 -5.37 11.02 8.29
CA LEU A 214 -4.16 11.77 8.66
C LEU A 214 -3.18 11.85 7.49
N TYR A 215 -2.90 10.73 6.82
CA TYR A 215 -2.07 10.72 5.61
C TYR A 215 -2.61 11.68 4.55
N ALA A 216 -3.91 11.60 4.26
CA ALA A 216 -4.57 12.49 3.31
C ALA A 216 -4.50 13.96 3.74
N HIS A 217 -4.73 14.26 5.03
CA HIS A 217 -4.61 15.61 5.58
C HIS A 217 -3.21 16.19 5.34
N HIS A 218 -2.15 15.40 5.47
CA HIS A 218 -0.79 15.87 5.21
C HIS A 218 -0.38 15.80 3.73
N GLY A 219 -1.26 15.36 2.84
CA GLY A 219 -0.93 15.18 1.41
C GLY A 219 0.11 14.08 1.18
N VAL A 220 0.14 13.06 2.03
CA VAL A 220 1.06 11.93 1.96
C VAL A 220 0.30 10.68 1.52
N TRP A 221 0.89 9.92 0.61
CA TRP A 221 0.31 8.66 0.13
C TRP A 221 0.42 7.54 1.19
N CYS A 222 -0.73 6.96 1.57
CA CYS A 222 -0.80 5.75 2.39
C CYS A 222 -1.04 4.54 1.47
N LEU A 223 -0.08 3.61 1.39
CA LEU A 223 -0.14 2.49 0.44
C LEU A 223 -0.86 1.26 0.99
N ASN A 224 -0.66 0.96 2.28
CA ASN A 224 -1.26 -0.17 2.96
C ASN A 224 -1.16 0.04 4.48
N GLU A 225 -1.73 -0.89 5.24
CA GLU A 225 -1.84 -0.86 6.69
C GLU A 225 -0.49 -1.14 7.39
N LYS A 226 0.44 -1.83 6.72
CA LYS A 226 1.71 -2.25 7.30
C LYS A 226 2.61 -1.04 7.56
N GLY A 227 2.75 -0.70 8.84
CA GLY A 227 3.56 0.44 9.28
C GLY A 227 2.85 1.80 9.17
N ALA A 228 1.60 1.84 8.69
CA ALA A 228 0.87 3.09 8.52
C ALA A 228 0.62 3.81 9.85
N LEU A 229 0.34 3.07 10.94
CA LEU A 229 0.15 3.69 12.26
C LEU A 229 1.40 4.44 12.73
N ALA A 230 2.57 3.82 12.59
CA ALA A 230 3.84 4.45 12.97
C ALA A 230 4.17 5.65 12.06
N GLY A 231 3.90 5.54 10.76
CA GLY A 231 4.10 6.65 9.83
C GLY A 231 3.15 7.82 10.10
N ALA A 232 1.87 7.57 10.39
CA ALA A 232 0.92 8.61 10.77
C ALA A 232 1.30 9.30 12.08
N ALA A 233 1.78 8.55 13.07
CA ALA A 233 2.28 9.11 14.33
C ALA A 233 3.50 10.02 14.16
N ALA A 234 4.25 9.89 13.05
CA ALA A 234 5.40 10.73 12.72
C ALA A 234 5.04 11.95 11.86
N LEU A 235 3.78 12.10 11.43
CA LEU A 235 3.34 13.28 10.69
C LEU A 235 3.28 14.51 11.62
N PRO A 236 3.51 15.73 11.08
CA PRO A 236 3.40 16.97 11.85
C PRO A 236 2.02 17.11 12.49
N ASP A 237 1.93 17.73 13.66
CA ASP A 237 0.66 18.07 14.32
C ASP A 237 -0.28 16.88 14.63
N THR A 238 0.15 15.63 14.42
CA THR A 238 -0.56 14.43 14.88
C THR A 238 -0.66 14.45 16.42
N PRO A 239 -1.81 14.08 17.02
CA PRO A 239 -1.98 14.14 18.46
C PRO A 239 -0.90 13.38 19.25
N ALA A 240 -0.54 13.91 20.41
CA ALA A 240 0.51 13.35 21.25
C ALA A 240 0.21 11.88 21.60
N ASP A 241 1.25 11.06 21.52
CA ASP A 241 1.18 9.62 21.79
C ASP A 241 0.10 8.89 20.96
N PHE A 242 -0.18 9.35 19.72
CA PHE A 242 -1.20 8.77 18.86
C PHE A 242 -1.07 7.24 18.73
N ALA A 243 0.13 6.75 18.34
CA ALA A 243 0.37 5.32 18.22
C ALA A 243 0.18 4.56 19.54
N GLY A 244 0.70 5.08 20.67
CA GLY A 244 0.56 4.43 21.98
C GLY A 244 -0.89 4.38 22.47
N ARG A 245 -1.67 5.45 22.24
CA ARG A 245 -3.12 5.48 22.53
C ARG A 245 -3.89 4.48 21.68
N VAL A 246 -3.62 4.41 20.39
CA VAL A 246 -4.22 3.41 19.49
C VAL A 246 -3.87 1.99 19.95
N THR A 247 -2.61 1.72 20.26
CA THR A 247 -2.17 0.41 20.78
C THR A 247 -2.90 0.04 22.06
N ARG A 248 -2.96 0.93 23.06
CA ARG A 248 -3.68 0.68 24.31
C ARG A 248 -5.16 0.36 24.09
N ALA A 249 -5.83 1.11 23.20
CA ALA A 249 -7.23 0.86 22.89
C ALA A 249 -7.44 -0.52 22.23
N LEU A 250 -6.59 -0.89 21.27
CA LEU A 250 -6.66 -2.17 20.58
C LEU A 250 -6.32 -3.37 21.47
N THR A 251 -5.49 -3.18 22.50
CA THR A 251 -5.13 -4.25 23.45
C THR A 251 -6.09 -4.33 24.65
N GLY A 252 -6.76 -3.23 25.02
CA GLY A 252 -7.65 -3.18 26.18
C GLY A 252 -9.02 -3.80 25.88
N LEU A 253 -9.63 -3.45 24.75
CA LEU A 253 -10.95 -3.95 24.32
C LEU A 253 -12.05 -3.90 25.40
N ASP A 254 -11.98 -2.89 26.28
CA ASP A 254 -12.91 -2.62 27.37
C ASP A 254 -13.53 -1.22 27.23
N ARG A 255 -14.36 -0.82 28.21
CA ARG A 255 -15.02 0.50 28.18
C ARG A 255 -14.04 1.66 28.28
N ASP A 256 -12.87 1.47 28.91
CA ASP A 256 -11.83 2.49 28.98
C ASP A 256 -11.15 2.64 27.62
N ALA A 257 -10.89 1.53 26.92
CA ALA A 257 -10.37 1.52 25.55
C ALA A 257 -11.30 2.23 24.57
N VAL A 258 -12.62 2.02 24.67
CA VAL A 258 -13.61 2.72 23.85
C VAL A 258 -13.62 4.23 24.14
N ARG A 259 -13.58 4.63 25.42
CA ARG A 259 -13.47 6.06 25.79
C ARG A 259 -12.18 6.69 25.27
N LEU A 260 -11.06 5.96 25.33
CA LEU A 260 -9.79 6.40 24.76
C LEU A 260 -9.89 6.56 23.24
N ALA A 261 -10.52 5.60 22.55
CA ALA A 261 -10.72 5.65 21.11
C ALA A 261 -11.58 6.86 20.69
N ASP A 262 -12.68 7.14 21.40
CA ASP A 262 -13.52 8.32 21.17
C ASP A 262 -12.72 9.62 21.31
N ALA A 263 -11.92 9.74 22.38
CA ALA A 263 -11.04 10.90 22.56
C ALA A 263 -10.03 11.07 21.42
N VAL A 264 -9.38 9.97 20.98
CA VAL A 264 -8.45 10.00 19.83
C VAL A 264 -9.16 10.43 18.55
N VAL A 265 -10.35 9.89 18.26
CA VAL A 265 -11.13 10.25 17.07
C VAL A 265 -11.45 11.74 17.06
N ARG A 266 -11.93 12.28 18.17
CA ARG A 266 -12.28 13.71 18.29
C ARG A 266 -11.07 14.61 18.09
N GLU A 267 -9.96 14.31 18.75
CA GLU A 267 -8.72 15.09 18.64
C GLU A 267 -8.15 15.09 17.22
N VAL A 268 -8.10 13.93 16.56
CA VAL A 268 -7.61 13.82 15.19
C VAL A 268 -8.52 14.57 14.22
N ARG A 269 -9.84 14.46 14.38
CA ARG A 269 -10.79 15.17 13.50
C ARG A 269 -10.72 16.68 13.64
N ALA A 270 -10.38 17.17 14.84
CA ALA A 270 -10.22 18.61 15.09
C ALA A 270 -9.10 19.27 14.25
N LEU A 271 -8.22 18.48 13.61
CA LEU A 271 -7.15 18.99 12.75
C LEU A 271 -7.63 19.57 11.41
N TRP A 272 -8.85 19.21 10.96
CA TRP A 272 -9.39 19.62 9.66
C TRP A 272 -10.85 20.07 9.71
N THR A 273 -11.37 20.31 10.91
CA THR A 273 -12.65 20.99 11.14
C THR A 273 -12.39 22.45 11.49
#